data_AF-A0A1G5KDF1-F1
#
_entry.id   AF-A0A1G5KDF1-F1
#
_cell.length_a   1.000
_cell.length_b   1.000
_cell.length_c   1.000
_cell.angle_alpha   90.00
_cell.angle_beta   90.00
_cell.angle_gamma   90.00
#
_symmetry.space_group_name_H-M   'P 1'
#
loop_
_entity.id
_entity.type
_entity.pdbx_description
1 polymer ?
#
loop_
_entity_poly.entity_id
_entity_poly.type
_entity_poly.pdbx_seq_one_letter_code
_entity_poly.pdbx_strand_id
1 'polypeptide(L)'
;MVFTSVLMIEKPLTSEDVEFVTTLHGDEGTSFVVLMQPRGDQADVLLRAIDDVAIGELKEAARELGEPEGKDARQSAELALEVSLAALRKAGSEAVGQVVEDHPLDKLKSVVDEAEADEVIVLTAPHYVEEFFHRDWASRARHKVGVPVLKLFAHSE
;
A
#
# COMPACT_ATOMS: atom_id res chain seq x y z
N MET A 1 20.49 -5.23 14.20
CA MET A 1 19.21 -5.91 14.48
C MET A 1 18.56 -6.26 13.14
N VAL A 2 17.42 -6.94 13.09
CA VAL A 2 16.62 -7.02 11.86
C VAL A 2 15.33 -6.26 12.11
N PHE A 3 15.04 -5.24 11.30
CA PHE A 3 13.81 -4.46 11.36
C PHE A 3 12.74 -5.14 10.52
N THR A 4 11.54 -5.31 11.07
CA THR A 4 10.40 -5.92 10.36
C THR A 4 9.39 -4.86 9.97
N SER A 5 9.28 -4.58 8.67
CA SER A 5 8.39 -3.55 8.15
C SER A 5 7.24 -4.17 7.36
N VAL A 6 6.00 -3.74 7.64
CA VAL A 6 4.87 -4.02 6.74
C VAL A 6 4.84 -2.96 5.66
N LEU A 7 5.06 -3.35 4.41
CA LEU A 7 5.17 -2.44 3.27
C LEU A 7 3.92 -2.52 2.40
N MET A 8 3.10 -1.48 2.42
CA MET A 8 1.90 -1.38 1.61
C MET A 8 2.19 -0.65 0.30
N ILE A 9 1.92 -1.32 -0.83
CA ILE A 9 2.19 -0.83 -2.19
C ILE A 9 0.96 -1.00 -3.08
N GLU A 10 0.89 -0.18 -4.12
CA GLU A 10 -0.17 -0.24 -5.14
C GLU A 10 0.38 -0.48 -6.57
N LYS A 11 1.70 -0.38 -6.73
CA LYS A 11 2.43 -0.60 -7.97
C LYS A 11 3.68 -1.43 -7.66
N PRO A 12 4.25 -2.11 -8.67
CA PRO A 12 5.55 -2.73 -8.53
C PRO A 12 6.59 -1.70 -8.05
N LEU A 13 7.47 -2.11 -7.13
CA LEU A 13 8.57 -1.25 -6.68
C LEU A 13 9.56 -0.97 -7.81
N THR A 14 9.95 0.30 -7.95
CA THR A 14 11.09 0.68 -8.79
C THR A 14 12.40 0.37 -8.08
N SER A 15 13.53 0.47 -8.79
CA SER A 15 14.85 0.31 -8.17
C SER A 15 15.13 1.39 -7.12
N GLU A 16 14.66 2.63 -7.37
CA GLU A 16 14.78 3.75 -6.44
C GLU A 16 13.93 3.52 -5.18
N ASP A 17 12.72 2.99 -5.33
CA ASP A 17 11.87 2.65 -4.19
C ASP A 17 12.52 1.56 -3.32
N VAL A 18 13.10 0.52 -3.94
CA VAL A 18 13.80 -0.56 -3.23
C VAL A 18 15.00 -0.01 -2.46
N GLU A 19 15.86 0.78 -3.10
CA GLU A 19 17.00 1.41 -2.43
C GLU A 19 16.52 2.28 -1.27
N PHE A 20 15.47 3.07 -1.48
CA PHE A 20 14.96 3.96 -0.46
C PHE A 20 14.43 3.19 0.76
N VAL A 21 13.55 2.19 0.59
CA VAL A 21 12.94 1.47 1.73
C VAL A 21 13.94 0.58 2.46
N THR A 22 14.93 0.03 1.75
CA THR A 22 15.94 -0.86 2.36
C THR A 22 17.03 -0.11 3.13
N THR A 23 17.17 1.20 2.91
CA THR A 23 18.19 2.03 3.57
C THR A 23 17.65 2.90 4.71
N LEU A 24 16.34 2.88 4.97
CA LEU A 24 15.70 3.68 6.04
C LEU A 24 16.30 3.42 7.44
N HIS A 25 16.70 2.18 7.70
CA HIS A 25 17.25 1.74 9.00
C HIS A 25 18.79 1.67 9.02
N GLY A 26 19.46 2.28 8.04
CA GLY A 26 20.92 2.30 7.94
C GLY A 26 21.51 0.91 7.69
N ASP A 27 22.49 0.49 8.51
CA ASP A 27 23.20 -0.78 8.35
C ASP A 27 22.42 -1.99 8.90
N GLU A 28 21.22 -1.79 9.45
CA GLU A 28 20.40 -2.87 9.98
C GLU A 28 19.68 -3.64 8.87
N GLY A 29 19.66 -4.97 8.97
CA GLY A 29 18.94 -5.80 8.01
C GLY A 29 17.43 -5.50 8.07
N THR A 30 16.75 -5.52 6.94
CA THR A 30 15.31 -5.28 6.89
C THR A 30 14.58 -6.50 6.34
N SER A 31 13.46 -6.85 6.98
CA SER A 31 12.52 -7.87 6.52
C SER A 31 11.18 -7.21 6.19
N PHE A 32 10.57 -7.62 5.10
CA PHE A 32 9.33 -7.02 4.59
C PHE A 32 8.20 -8.02 4.52
N VAL A 33 7.04 -7.62 5.06
CA VAL A 33 5.75 -8.20 4.68
C VAL A 33 5.03 -7.23 3.76
N VAL A 34 5.04 -7.55 2.46
CA VAL A 34 4.49 -6.69 1.40
C VAL A 34 2.99 -6.94 1.23
N LEU A 35 2.20 -5.88 1.34
CA LEU A 35 0.78 -5.89 1.06
C LEU A 35 0.53 -5.13 -0.25
N MET A 36 0.25 -5.89 -1.31
CA MET A 36 -0.11 -5.33 -2.60
C MET A 36 -1.61 -5.06 -2.64
N GLN A 37 -2.00 -3.80 -2.75
CA GLN A 37 -3.38 -3.44 -3.00
C GLN A 37 -3.58 -3.33 -4.53
N PRO A 38 -4.41 -4.17 -5.17
CA PRO A 38 -4.72 -4.02 -6.58
C PRO A 38 -5.26 -2.64 -6.87
N ARG A 39 -4.77 -2.04 -7.95
CA ARG A 39 -5.49 -0.95 -8.61
C ARG A 39 -6.65 -1.57 -9.37
N GLY A 40 -7.86 -1.05 -9.17
CA GLY A 40 -9.02 -1.46 -9.98
C GLY A 40 -9.99 -2.46 -9.36
N ASP A 41 -10.32 -2.35 -8.07
CA ASP A 41 -11.62 -2.88 -7.64
C ASP A 41 -12.66 -1.82 -7.34
N GLN A 42 -12.32 -0.55 -7.07
CA GLN A 42 -13.35 0.41 -6.67
C GLN A 42 -13.01 1.88 -6.97
N ALA A 43 -13.39 2.36 -8.15
CA ALA A 43 -14.22 3.57 -8.15
C ALA A 43 -15.47 3.34 -7.27
N ASP A 44 -15.86 2.10 -6.97
CA ASP A 44 -17.09 1.71 -6.26
C ASP A 44 -17.16 1.90 -4.73
N VAL A 45 -16.14 2.42 -4.02
CA VAL A 45 -16.37 3.19 -2.77
C VAL A 45 -16.65 4.66 -3.11
N LEU A 46 -17.10 4.93 -4.34
CA LEU A 46 -18.13 5.94 -4.57
C LEU A 46 -19.34 5.69 -3.64
N LEU A 47 -19.48 4.51 -3.02
CA LEU A 47 -20.62 4.01 -2.25
C LEU A 47 -20.37 3.77 -0.75
N ARG A 48 -19.60 4.64 -0.06
CA ARG A 48 -20.04 5.07 1.28
C ARG A 48 -20.61 6.49 1.29
N ALA A 49 -20.91 7.03 0.12
CA ALA A 49 -21.50 8.36 -0.08
C ALA A 49 -22.93 8.56 0.47
N ILE A 50 -23.37 7.88 1.54
CA ILE A 50 -24.74 8.08 2.06
C ILE A 50 -24.81 8.29 3.57
N ASP A 51 -23.75 8.04 4.36
CA ASP A 51 -24.00 7.91 5.80
C ASP A 51 -24.08 9.21 6.63
N ASP A 52 -23.47 10.35 6.30
CA ASP A 52 -23.71 11.58 7.10
C ASP A 52 -23.32 12.91 6.41
N VAL A 53 -24.24 13.50 5.63
CA VAL A 53 -24.24 14.90 5.15
C VAL A 53 -23.68 15.16 3.74
N ALA A 54 -24.63 15.59 2.89
CA ALA A 54 -24.58 16.25 1.59
C ALA A 54 -23.23 16.70 1.02
N ILE A 55 -23.02 16.51 -0.29
CA ILE A 55 -22.54 17.53 -1.23
C ILE A 55 -22.72 17.02 -2.68
N GLY A 56 -23.50 17.77 -3.46
CA GLY A 56 -23.59 17.60 -4.91
C GLY A 56 -22.35 18.19 -5.61
N GLU A 57 -22.21 17.86 -6.90
CA GLU A 57 -21.18 18.39 -7.83
C GLU A 57 -19.79 17.69 -7.82
N LEU A 58 -19.74 16.38 -8.08
CA LEU A 58 -18.50 15.72 -8.55
C LEU A 58 -18.81 14.74 -9.68
N LYS A 59 -19.04 15.28 -10.89
CA LYS A 59 -19.33 14.49 -12.10
C LYS A 59 -18.25 14.58 -13.19
N GLU A 60 -17.07 15.14 -12.94
CA GLU A 60 -16.11 15.45 -14.03
C GLU A 60 -14.67 14.90 -13.90
N ALA A 61 -14.34 14.03 -12.93
CA ALA A 61 -12.96 13.53 -12.79
C ALA A 61 -12.72 12.09 -13.30
N ALA A 62 -13.70 11.42 -13.92
CA ALA A 62 -13.57 10.02 -14.34
C ALA A 62 -12.96 9.85 -15.75
N ARG A 63 -11.74 10.37 -15.98
CA ARG A 63 -10.97 10.09 -17.20
C ARG A 63 -9.47 9.95 -16.90
N GLU A 64 -9.10 8.80 -16.33
CA GLU A 64 -7.85 8.16 -16.71
C GLU A 64 -8.17 6.77 -17.29
N LEU A 65 -7.62 6.53 -18.48
CA LEU A 65 -8.00 5.48 -19.41
C LEU A 65 -7.24 4.18 -19.13
N GLY A 66 -7.96 3.06 -19.04
CA GLY A 66 -7.46 1.72 -19.40
C GLY A 66 -6.97 0.82 -18.27
N GLU A 67 -7.53 0.92 -17.06
CA GLU A 67 -7.16 0.00 -15.97
C GLU A 67 -7.92 -1.34 -16.07
N PRO A 68 -7.24 -2.49 -15.89
CA PRO A 68 -7.90 -3.78 -15.83
C PRO A 68 -8.75 -3.88 -14.55
N GLU A 69 -9.98 -4.40 -14.67
CA GLU A 69 -10.94 -4.56 -13.58
C GLU A 69 -11.04 -6.04 -13.13
N GLY A 70 -11.39 -6.29 -11.86
CA GLY A 70 -11.75 -7.62 -11.37
C GLY A 70 -10.62 -8.66 -11.44
N LYS A 71 -10.87 -9.82 -12.07
CA LYS A 71 -9.89 -10.93 -12.13
C LYS A 71 -8.58 -10.55 -12.81
N ASP A 72 -8.64 -9.66 -13.80
CA ASP A 72 -7.47 -9.20 -14.53
C ASP A 72 -6.65 -8.20 -13.68
N ALA A 73 -7.33 -7.44 -12.81
CA ALA A 73 -6.70 -6.59 -11.80
C ALA A 73 -5.93 -7.44 -10.77
N ARG A 74 -6.53 -8.54 -10.30
CA ARG A 74 -5.89 -9.45 -9.35
C ARG A 74 -4.65 -10.11 -9.94
N GLN A 75 -4.72 -10.64 -11.16
CA GLN A 75 -3.56 -11.24 -11.83
C GLN A 75 -2.44 -10.22 -12.04
N SER A 76 -2.79 -8.98 -12.40
CA SER A 76 -1.84 -7.89 -12.53
C SER A 76 -1.20 -7.52 -11.19
N ALA A 77 -1.98 -7.54 -10.10
CA ALA A 77 -1.49 -7.27 -8.75
C ALA A 77 -0.59 -8.40 -8.21
N GLU A 78 -0.92 -9.66 -8.47
CA GLU A 78 -0.08 -10.80 -8.12
C GLU A 78 1.29 -10.71 -8.83
N LEU A 79 1.29 -10.38 -10.13
CA LEU A 79 2.53 -10.14 -10.87
C LEU A 79 3.34 -8.96 -10.31
N ALA A 80 2.68 -7.84 -10.00
CA ALA A 80 3.32 -6.67 -9.40
C ALA A 80 3.94 -6.97 -8.03
N LEU A 81 3.26 -7.78 -7.23
CA LEU A 81 3.76 -8.27 -5.95
C LEU A 81 5.00 -9.13 -6.15
N GLU A 82 4.96 -10.11 -7.05
CA GLU A 82 6.11 -10.99 -7.34
C GLU A 82 7.35 -10.20 -7.78
N VAL A 83 7.17 -9.21 -8.66
CA VAL A 83 8.26 -8.32 -9.10
C VAL A 83 8.85 -7.58 -7.91
N SER A 84 8.02 -7.00 -7.05
CA SER A 84 8.46 -6.26 -5.86
C SER A 84 9.21 -7.16 -4.87
N LEU A 85 8.69 -8.35 -4.59
CA LEU A 85 9.33 -9.32 -3.70
C LEU A 85 10.68 -9.79 -4.24
N ALA A 86 10.79 -10.04 -5.54
CA ALA A 86 12.04 -10.40 -6.18
C ALA A 86 13.07 -9.26 -6.07
N ALA A 87 12.64 -8.01 -6.26
CA ALA A 87 13.52 -6.86 -6.18
C ALA A 87 14.07 -6.64 -4.75
N LEU A 88 13.21 -6.71 -3.73
CA LEU A 88 13.61 -6.63 -2.31
C LEU A 88 14.59 -7.74 -1.92
N ARG A 89 14.31 -8.98 -2.34
CA ARG A 89 15.22 -10.12 -2.10
C ARG A 89 16.56 -9.96 -2.79
N LYS A 90 16.57 -9.42 -4.02
CA LYS A 90 17.81 -9.12 -4.74
C LYS A 90 18.64 -8.03 -4.05
N ALA A 91 17.98 -7.10 -3.35
CA ALA A 91 18.63 -6.10 -2.50
C ALA A 91 19.11 -6.66 -1.14
N GLY A 92 18.92 -7.96 -0.88
CA GLY A 92 19.41 -8.64 0.34
C GLY A 92 18.43 -8.65 1.50
N SER A 93 17.19 -8.19 1.30
CA SER A 93 16.15 -8.22 2.33
C SER A 93 15.37 -9.54 2.32
N GLU A 94 14.89 -9.96 3.49
CA GLU A 94 13.83 -10.97 3.53
C GLU A 94 12.53 -10.32 3.08
N ALA A 95 11.76 -11.00 2.20
CA ALA A 95 10.50 -10.46 1.74
C ALA A 95 9.48 -11.56 1.48
N VAL A 96 8.29 -11.40 2.04
CA VAL A 96 7.09 -12.19 1.75
C VAL A 96 5.93 -11.23 1.52
N GLY A 97 4.82 -11.68 0.94
CA GLY A 97 3.71 -10.78 0.74
C GLY A 97 2.46 -11.43 0.20
N GLN A 98 1.40 -10.65 0.15
CA GLN A 98 0.09 -11.07 -0.35
C GLN A 98 -0.67 -9.90 -0.98
N VAL A 99 -1.56 -10.23 -1.90
CA VAL A 99 -2.52 -9.26 -2.45
C VAL A 99 -3.66 -9.07 -1.45
N VAL A 100 -4.09 -7.82 -1.25
CA VAL A 100 -5.18 -7.45 -0.34
C VAL A 100 -6.41 -7.03 -1.14
N GLU A 101 -7.51 -7.75 -0.98
CA GLU A 101 -8.75 -7.50 -1.71
C GLU A 101 -9.74 -6.65 -0.90
N ASP A 102 -9.90 -6.95 0.40
CA ASP A 102 -10.90 -6.30 1.26
C ASP A 102 -10.29 -5.76 2.56
N HIS A 103 -10.91 -4.70 3.08
CA HIS A 103 -10.62 -4.12 4.40
C HIS A 103 -9.12 -3.93 4.68
N PRO A 104 -8.41 -3.10 3.89
CA PRO A 104 -6.95 -3.00 3.96
C PRO A 104 -6.42 -2.61 5.34
N LEU A 105 -7.16 -1.81 6.10
CA LEU A 105 -6.79 -1.45 7.47
C LEU A 105 -6.89 -2.60 8.48
N ASP A 106 -7.87 -3.48 8.33
CA ASP A 106 -8.00 -4.68 9.17
C ASP A 106 -6.90 -5.67 8.83
N LYS A 107 -6.65 -5.87 7.53
CA LYS A 107 -5.58 -6.73 7.07
C LYS A 107 -4.20 -6.23 7.51
N LEU A 108 -3.96 -4.93 7.37
CA LEU A 108 -2.73 -4.27 7.83
C LEU A 108 -2.51 -4.52 9.33
N LYS A 109 -3.55 -4.33 10.15
CA LYS A 109 -3.47 -4.63 11.59
C LYS A 109 -3.12 -6.10 11.86
N SER A 110 -3.84 -7.04 11.23
CA SER A 110 -3.60 -8.48 11.40
C SER A 110 -2.15 -8.83 11.09
N VAL A 111 -1.62 -8.29 9.99
CA VAL A 111 -0.26 -8.57 9.53
C VAL A 111 0.78 -7.95 10.45
N VAL A 112 0.55 -6.73 10.96
CA VAL A 112 1.42 -6.11 11.98
C VAL A 112 1.46 -6.97 13.24
N ASP A 113 0.30 -7.41 13.72
CA ASP A 113 0.19 -8.23 14.94
C ASP A 113 0.81 -9.63 14.74
N GLU A 114 0.63 -10.26 13.58
CA GLU A 114 1.17 -11.59 13.24
C GLU A 114 2.68 -11.60 13.01
N ALA A 115 3.21 -10.56 12.36
CA ALA A 115 4.63 -10.44 12.04
C ALA A 115 5.43 -9.79 13.17
N GLU A 116 4.77 -9.35 14.25
CA GLU A 116 5.37 -8.51 15.31
C GLU A 116 6.14 -7.32 14.70
N ALA A 117 5.54 -6.67 13.70
CA ALA A 117 6.23 -5.66 12.91
C ALA A 117 6.60 -4.43 13.73
N ASP A 118 7.73 -3.82 13.42
CA ASP A 118 8.23 -2.61 14.08
C ASP A 118 7.58 -1.34 13.53
N GLU A 119 7.12 -1.38 12.28
CA GLU A 119 6.52 -0.25 11.59
C GLU A 119 5.63 -0.66 10.41
N VAL A 120 4.88 0.32 9.91
CA VAL A 120 4.22 0.28 8.61
C VAL A 120 4.81 1.35 7.70
N ILE A 121 5.20 0.95 6.50
CA ILE A 121 5.54 1.86 5.41
C ILE A 121 4.42 1.80 4.37
N VAL A 122 3.87 2.95 4.00
CA VAL A 122 2.93 3.05 2.89
C VAL A 122 3.56 3.85 1.78
N LEU A 123 3.80 3.16 0.66
CA LEU A 123 4.39 3.72 -0.55
C LEU A 123 3.32 3.83 -1.62
N THR A 124 2.94 5.06 -1.95
CA THR A 124 1.83 5.35 -2.87
C THR A 124 2.18 6.52 -3.79
N ALA A 125 1.56 6.55 -4.96
CA ALA A 125 1.65 7.64 -5.90
C ALA A 125 1.04 8.93 -5.31
N PRO A 126 1.58 10.11 -5.66
CA PRO A 126 1.14 11.38 -5.09
C PRO A 126 -0.37 11.67 -5.20
N HIS A 127 -1.03 11.19 -6.26
CA HIS A 127 -2.45 11.47 -6.53
C HIS A 127 -3.43 10.54 -5.78
N TYR A 128 -3.01 9.31 -5.45
CA TYR A 128 -3.89 8.31 -4.86
C TYR A 128 -4.12 8.52 -3.35
N VAL A 129 -3.29 9.38 -2.77
CA VAL A 129 -3.32 9.81 -1.38
C VAL A 129 -4.62 10.52 -1.00
N GLU A 130 -5.23 11.28 -1.90
CA GLU A 130 -6.38 12.13 -1.55
C GLU A 130 -7.73 11.40 -1.73
N GLU A 131 -7.83 10.45 -2.66
CA GLU A 131 -9.09 9.79 -2.99
C GLU A 131 -9.39 8.53 -2.14
N PHE A 132 -8.38 7.74 -1.75
CA PHE A 132 -8.59 6.52 -0.95
C PHE A 132 -8.43 6.71 0.57
N PHE A 133 -7.76 7.77 0.98
CA PHE A 133 -7.36 8.00 2.35
C PHE A 133 -7.93 9.31 2.86
N HIS A 134 -9.27 9.36 3.02
CA HIS A 134 -10.01 10.47 3.62
C HIS A 134 -9.14 11.13 4.68
N ARG A 135 -9.02 12.47 4.69
CA ARG A 135 -8.14 13.36 5.49
C ARG A 135 -7.52 12.87 6.80
N ASP A 136 -8.08 11.86 7.46
CA ASP A 136 -7.70 11.24 8.73
C ASP A 136 -7.18 9.79 8.67
N TRP A 137 -6.98 9.14 7.51
CA TRP A 137 -6.53 7.72 7.48
C TRP A 137 -5.20 7.48 8.20
N ALA A 138 -4.19 8.32 7.98
CA ALA A 138 -2.90 8.16 8.65
C ALA A 138 -3.05 8.26 10.19
N SER A 139 -4.04 9.04 10.66
CA SER A 139 -4.42 9.07 12.08
C SER A 139 -5.06 7.74 12.50
N ARG A 140 -6.05 7.25 11.74
CA ARG A 140 -6.75 5.98 12.02
C ARG A 140 -5.81 4.77 11.98
N ALA A 141 -4.91 4.69 10.99
CA ALA A 141 -3.93 3.63 10.85
C ALA A 141 -3.01 3.61 12.07
N ARG A 142 -2.39 4.74 12.44
CA ARG A 142 -1.54 4.86 13.64
C ARG A 142 -2.25 4.38 14.91
N HIS A 143 -3.51 4.79 15.10
CA HIS A 143 -4.30 4.35 16.25
C HIS A 143 -4.67 2.86 16.22
N LYS A 144 -4.83 2.27 15.04
CA LYS A 144 -5.29 0.89 14.87
C LYS A 144 -4.16 -0.14 14.91
N VAL A 145 -3.04 0.16 14.26
CA VAL A 145 -1.91 -0.78 14.11
C VAL A 145 -0.96 -0.74 15.31
N GLY A 146 -0.93 0.35 16.08
CA GLY A 146 -0.14 0.44 17.32
C GLY A 146 1.37 0.62 17.12
N VAL A 147 1.84 0.66 15.86
CA VAL A 147 3.24 0.88 15.47
C VAL A 147 3.38 2.19 14.67
N PRO A 148 4.59 2.77 14.57
CA PRO A 148 4.86 3.89 13.69
C PRO A 148 4.38 3.63 12.26
N VAL A 149 3.80 4.65 11.63
CA VAL A 149 3.36 4.61 10.23
C VAL A 149 4.08 5.70 9.46
N LEU A 150 4.93 5.30 8.52
CA LEU A 150 5.61 6.17 7.57
C LEU A 150 4.84 6.21 6.25
N LYS A 151 4.65 7.42 5.73
CA LYS A 151 4.03 7.64 4.43
C LYS A 151 5.06 8.21 3.47
N LEU A 152 5.31 7.48 2.41
CA LEU A 152 6.31 7.79 1.40
C LEU A 152 5.63 7.88 0.03
N PHE A 153 6.18 8.71 -0.84
CA PHE A 153 5.73 8.78 -2.21
C PHE A 153 6.59 7.87 -3.07
N ALA A 154 5.94 7.03 -3.88
CA ALA A 154 6.64 6.22 -4.86
C ALA A 154 7.35 7.12 -5.87
N HIS A 155 8.54 6.73 -6.29
CA HIS A 155 9.24 7.43 -7.36
C HIS A 155 8.47 7.25 -8.67
N SER A 156 8.15 8.36 -9.31
CA SER A 156 7.52 8.38 -10.63
C SER A 156 8.61 8.34 -11.69
N GLU A 157 8.66 7.27 -12.48
CA GLU A 157 9.32 7.31 -13.80
C GLU A 157 8.58 8.25 -14.77
#